data_AF-A0A9X2NX09-F1
#
_entry.id   AF-A0A9X2NX09-F1
#
_cell.length_a   1.000
_cell.length_b   1.000
_cell.length_c   1.000
_cell.angle_alpha   90.00
_cell.angle_beta   90.00
_cell.angle_gamma   90.00
#
_symmetry.space_group_name_H-M   'P 1'
#
loop_
_entity.id
_entity.type
_entity.pdbx_description
1 polymer ?
#
loop_
_entity_poly.entity_id
_entity_poly.type
_entity_poly.pdbx_seq_one_letter_code
_entity_poly.pdbx_strand_id
1 'polypeptide(L)'
;MKRVLIMLICCTLSLIAYSQVPLVRYHLIYENENSQTNNRQQQKYTTVAGYYYDSYTQRFKRIKIKVNSVNSFTGTIIYLKSIYLPEYERWMSEDGATASKVNAYLDGEDLANNFEWKINSSKGIIYFNY
;
A
#
# COMPACT_ATOMS: atom_id res chain seq x y z
N MET A 1 40.40 -28.13 -52.23
CA MET A 1 40.08 -27.32 -51.03
C MET A 1 39.59 -25.91 -51.43
N LYS A 2 38.36 -25.75 -51.95
CA LYS A 2 37.83 -24.42 -52.37
C LYS A 2 36.31 -24.22 -52.20
N ARG A 3 35.60 -25.08 -51.45
CA ARG A 3 34.12 -25.01 -51.34
C ARG A 3 33.57 -24.84 -49.92
N VAL A 4 34.43 -24.74 -48.91
CA VAL A 4 33.98 -24.57 -47.51
C VAL A 4 34.04 -23.10 -47.04
N LEU A 5 34.65 -22.20 -47.82
CA LEU A 5 34.84 -20.81 -47.41
C LEU A 5 33.58 -19.92 -47.59
N ILE A 6 32.59 -20.33 -48.38
CA ILE A 6 31.46 -19.44 -48.74
C ILE A 6 30.36 -19.41 -47.66
N MET A 7 30.22 -20.45 -46.84
CA MET A 7 29.17 -20.49 -45.81
C MET A 7 29.46 -19.67 -44.55
N LEU A 8 30.70 -19.21 -44.35
CA LEU A 8 31.07 -18.49 -43.12
C LEU A 8 30.88 -16.96 -43.22
N ILE A 9 30.58 -16.43 -44.41
CA ILE A 9 30.45 -14.98 -44.64
C ILE A 9 28.99 -14.50 -44.53
N CYS A 10 28.00 -15.41 -44.61
CA CYS A 10 26.58 -15.00 -44.57
C CYS A 10 25.97 -14.88 -43.16
N CYS A 11 26.67 -15.28 -42.09
CA CYS A 11 26.10 -15.26 -40.73
C CYS A 11 26.50 -14.04 -39.87
N THR A 12 27.30 -13.10 -40.37
CA THR A 12 27.74 -11.93 -39.57
C THR A 12 27.11 -10.61 -40.00
N LEU A 13 26.34 -10.55 -41.09
CA LEU A 13 25.70 -9.30 -41.54
C LEU A 13 24.37 -8.97 -40.85
N SER A 14 23.89 -9.78 -39.90
CA SER A 14 22.60 -9.53 -39.23
C SER A 14 22.66 -8.62 -38.00
N LEU A 15 23.84 -8.14 -37.59
CA LEU A 15 24.00 -7.46 -36.30
C LEU A 15 23.94 -5.92 -36.33
N ILE A 16 23.55 -5.32 -37.45
CA ILE A 16 23.42 -3.87 -37.51
C ILE A 16 22.07 -3.46 -38.11
N ALA A 17 20.99 -3.89 -37.46
CA ALA A 17 19.76 -3.12 -37.47
C ALA A 17 19.94 -1.97 -36.46
N TYR A 18 20.58 -0.87 -36.90
CA TYR A 18 20.57 0.38 -36.16
C TYR A 18 19.11 0.83 -36.01
N SER A 19 18.57 0.68 -34.81
CA SER A 19 17.32 1.34 -34.40
C SER A 19 17.58 2.85 -34.38
N GLN A 20 17.27 3.55 -35.46
CA GLN A 20 17.21 5.01 -35.48
C GLN A 20 15.98 5.44 -34.67
N VAL A 21 16.08 5.42 -33.34
CA VAL A 21 15.13 6.13 -32.49
C VAL A 21 15.50 7.61 -32.59
N PRO A 22 14.62 8.51 -33.06
CA PRO A 22 14.91 9.93 -32.98
C PRO A 22 15.10 10.30 -31.51
N LEU A 23 16.23 10.91 -31.17
CA LEU A 23 16.42 11.51 -29.84
C LEU A 23 15.43 12.68 -29.71
N VAL A 24 14.27 12.39 -29.12
CA VAL A 24 13.33 13.41 -28.69
C VAL A 24 13.94 14.09 -27.47
N ARG A 25 14.41 15.34 -27.63
CA ARG A 25 14.72 16.22 -26.49
C ARG A 25 13.42 16.58 -25.79
N TYR A 26 13.15 15.94 -24.67
CA TYR A 26 12.14 16.39 -23.74
C TYR A 26 12.57 17.72 -23.14
N HIS A 27 11.79 18.77 -23.41
CA HIS A 27 11.84 19.99 -22.62
C HIS A 27 10.93 19.77 -21.42
N LEU A 28 11.43 20.03 -20.21
CA LEU A 28 10.58 20.12 -19.03
C LEU A 28 9.68 21.34 -19.24
N ILE A 29 8.43 21.10 -19.61
CA ILE A 29 7.39 22.12 -19.53
C ILE A 29 7.14 22.28 -18.03
N TYR A 30 7.61 23.36 -17.44
CA TYR A 30 7.05 23.83 -16.17
C TYR A 30 5.66 24.35 -16.50
N GLU A 31 4.70 23.43 -16.57
CA GLU A 31 3.31 23.78 -16.74
C GLU A 31 2.87 24.43 -15.43
N ASN A 32 2.75 25.75 -15.49
CA ASN A 32 2.04 26.52 -14.48
C ASN A 32 0.54 26.20 -14.63
N GLU A 33 0.14 25.01 -14.18
CA GLU A 33 -1.26 24.64 -14.05
C GLU A 33 -1.86 25.38 -12.85
N ASN A 34 -2.15 26.65 -13.05
CA ASN A 34 -3.27 27.25 -12.35
C ASN A 34 -4.54 26.51 -12.77
N SER A 35 -5.10 25.76 -11.83
CA SER A 35 -6.50 25.33 -11.77
C SER A 35 -6.90 24.16 -12.68
N GLN A 36 -6.23 23.01 -12.58
CA GLN A 36 -7.00 21.77 -12.60
C GLN A 36 -7.75 21.65 -11.26
N THR A 37 -9.03 21.99 -11.25
CA THR A 37 -9.97 21.54 -10.20
C THR A 37 -9.99 20.02 -10.24
N ASN A 38 -9.01 19.44 -9.54
CA ASN A 38 -8.99 18.07 -9.11
C ASN A 38 -10.26 17.86 -8.29
N ASN A 39 -11.32 17.38 -8.93
CA ASN A 39 -12.35 16.61 -8.24
C ASN A 39 -11.70 15.30 -7.76
N ARG A 40 -10.69 15.38 -6.89
CA ARG A 40 -10.34 14.31 -5.99
C ARG A 40 -11.57 14.15 -5.13
N GLN A 41 -12.44 13.21 -5.48
CA GLN A 41 -13.38 12.67 -4.53
C GLN A 41 -12.55 12.37 -3.28
N GLN A 42 -12.73 13.18 -2.23
CA GLN A 42 -12.02 12.93 -0.97
C GLN A 42 -12.40 11.52 -0.57
N GLN A 43 -11.44 10.61 -0.65
CA GLN A 43 -11.69 9.22 -0.31
C GLN A 43 -12.11 9.19 1.15
N LYS A 44 -13.40 8.94 1.38
CA LYS A 44 -14.01 9.05 2.69
C LYS A 44 -13.63 7.80 3.48
N TYR A 45 -12.57 7.92 4.27
CA TYR A 45 -12.17 6.86 5.18
C TYR A 45 -13.18 6.71 6.32
N THR A 46 -13.44 5.47 6.70
CA THR A 46 -14.32 5.16 7.83
C THR A 46 -13.51 5.31 9.11
N THR A 47 -14.03 6.05 10.09
CA THR A 47 -13.41 6.15 11.41
C THR A 47 -14.01 5.12 12.33
N VAL A 48 -13.16 4.25 12.91
CA VAL A 48 -13.58 3.21 13.87
C VAL A 48 -12.76 3.29 15.15
N ALA A 49 -13.28 2.68 16.22
CA ALA A 49 -12.55 2.51 17.46
C ALA A 49 -11.64 1.29 17.35
N GLY A 50 -10.37 1.46 17.68
CA GLY A 50 -9.41 0.38 17.85
C GLY A 50 -8.93 0.28 19.30
N TYR A 51 -8.35 -0.87 19.63
CA TYR A 51 -7.77 -1.14 20.93
C TYR A 51 -6.38 -1.73 20.74
N TYR A 52 -5.40 -1.22 21.46
CA TYR A 52 -4.04 -1.77 21.44
C TYR A 52 -3.54 -1.97 22.86
N TYR A 53 -2.68 -2.96 23.06
CA TYR A 53 -2.02 -3.17 24.34
C TYR A 53 -0.82 -2.23 24.45
N ASP A 54 -0.89 -1.29 25.37
CA ASP A 54 0.22 -0.37 25.66
C ASP A 54 1.16 -1.03 26.66
N SER A 55 2.35 -1.41 26.19
CA SER A 55 3.35 -2.09 27.01
C SER A 55 3.87 -1.22 28.16
N TYR A 56 3.86 0.11 28.00
CA TYR A 56 4.32 1.03 29.04
C TYR A 56 3.37 1.06 30.24
N THR A 57 2.06 1.15 29.97
CA THR A 57 1.04 1.15 31.03
C THR A 57 0.49 -0.23 31.37
N GLN A 58 0.92 -1.27 30.63
CA GLN A 58 0.45 -2.65 30.75
C GLN A 58 -1.07 -2.80 30.65
N ARG A 59 -1.70 -1.98 29.81
CA ARG A 59 -3.16 -1.90 29.69
C ARG A 59 -3.61 -1.74 28.26
N PHE A 60 -4.80 -2.24 27.96
CA PHE A 60 -5.47 -1.92 26.71
C PHE A 60 -5.92 -0.46 26.70
N LYS A 61 -5.55 0.25 25.63
CA LYS A 61 -5.96 1.62 25.37
C LYS A 61 -6.83 1.67 24.12
N ARG A 62 -7.88 2.50 24.19
CA ARG A 62 -8.74 2.79 23.05
C ARG A 62 -8.13 3.90 22.21
N ILE A 63 -8.21 3.76 20.89
CA ILE A 63 -7.72 4.74 19.91
C ILE A 63 -8.72 4.89 18.77
N LYS A 64 -8.70 6.03 18.07
CA LYS A 64 -9.49 6.21 16.84
C LYS A 64 -8.58 5.92 15.65
N ILE A 65 -9.06 5.10 14.71
CA ILE A 65 -8.36 4.80 13.46
C ILE A 65 -9.25 5.13 12.28
N LYS A 66 -8.63 5.50 11.16
CA LYS A 66 -9.28 5.59 9.86
C LYS A 66 -8.86 4.40 9.03
N VAL A 67 -9.85 3.73 8.47
CA VAL A 67 -9.67 2.57 7.60
C VAL A 67 -10.30 2.82 6.24
N ASN A 68 -9.73 2.19 5.23
CA ASN A 68 -10.29 2.10 3.89
C ASN A 68 -10.63 0.63 3.62
N SER A 69 -11.89 0.36 3.30
CA SER A 69 -12.33 -0.98 2.92
C SER A 69 -12.49 -1.06 1.41
N VAL A 70 -11.99 -2.14 0.82
CA VAL A 70 -12.15 -2.47 -0.59
C VAL A 70 -12.74 -3.86 -0.68
N ASN A 71 -13.91 -3.96 -1.32
CA ASN A 71 -14.51 -5.25 -1.62
C ASN A 71 -13.84 -5.84 -2.86
N SER A 72 -13.40 -7.09 -2.76
CA SER A 72 -12.87 -7.90 -3.84
C SER A 72 -13.76 -9.12 -4.06
N PHE A 73 -13.49 -9.87 -5.13
CA PHE A 73 -14.18 -11.14 -5.38
C PHE A 73 -13.95 -12.16 -4.26
N THR A 74 -12.83 -12.08 -3.54
CA THR A 74 -12.46 -13.02 -2.48
C THR A 74 -12.86 -12.55 -1.07
N GLY A 75 -13.45 -11.36 -0.95
CA GLY A 75 -13.92 -10.82 0.32
C GLY A 75 -13.55 -9.34 0.51
N THR A 76 -13.56 -8.90 1.76
CA THR A 76 -13.28 -7.52 2.13
C THR A 76 -11.82 -7.36 2.55
N ILE A 77 -11.10 -6.42 1.94
CA ILE A 77 -9.75 -6.03 2.35
C ILE A 77 -9.82 -4.68 3.05
N ILE A 78 -9.35 -4.63 4.29
CA ILE A 78 -9.32 -3.41 5.10
C ILE A 78 -7.88 -2.91 5.21
N TYR A 79 -7.66 -1.65 4.86
CA TYR A 79 -6.38 -0.96 4.98
C TYR A 79 -6.43 0.05 6.12
N LEU A 80 -5.41 0.07 6.97
CA LEU A 80 -5.19 1.21 7.86
C LEU A 80 -4.79 2.42 7.01
N LYS A 81 -5.26 3.59 7.41
CA LYS A 81 -4.92 4.86 6.78
C LYS A 81 -4.36 5.88 7.73
N SER A 82 -4.93 5.99 8.92
CA SER A 82 -4.35 6.85 9.94
C SER A 82 -4.81 6.48 11.33
N ILE A 83 -3.99 6.87 12.30
CA ILE A 83 -4.25 6.75 13.72
C ILE A 83 -4.38 8.15 14.30
N TYR A 84 -5.37 8.38 15.14
CA TYR A 84 -5.50 9.63 15.89
C TYR A 84 -4.61 9.58 17.13
N LEU A 85 -3.74 10.59 17.27
CA LEU A 85 -2.88 10.77 18.44
C LEU A 85 -3.44 11.92 19.29
N PRO A 86 -4.05 11.63 20.46
CA PRO A 86 -4.58 12.66 21.35
C PRO A 86 -3.52 13.62 21.86
N GLU A 87 -2.27 13.16 22.01
CA GLU A 87 -1.16 13.95 22.56
C GLU A 87 -0.80 15.15 21.66
N TYR A 88 -1.12 15.06 20.37
CA TYR A 88 -0.85 16.08 19.35
C TYR A 88 -2.13 16.56 18.66
N GLU A 89 -3.29 16.12 19.14
CA GLU A 89 -4.62 16.36 18.57
C GLU A 89 -4.73 16.17 17.05
N ARG A 90 -3.99 15.21 16.49
CA ARG A 90 -3.85 15.05 15.03
C ARG A 90 -3.99 13.62 14.54
N TRP A 91 -4.29 13.48 13.26
CA TRP A 91 -4.17 12.22 12.53
C TRP A 91 -2.73 12.03 12.04
N MET A 92 -2.17 10.84 12.30
CA MET A 92 -0.90 10.37 11.76
C MET A 92 -1.18 9.34 10.67
N SER A 93 -0.59 9.53 9.48
CA SER A 93 -0.74 8.57 8.38
C SER A 93 -0.08 7.24 8.74
N GLU A 94 -0.76 6.16 8.37
CA GLU A 94 -0.31 4.79 8.51
C GLU A 94 -0.69 4.11 7.20
N ASP A 95 0.22 4.15 6.23
CA ASP A 95 -0.06 3.65 4.89
C ASP A 95 0.58 2.26 4.70
N GLY A 96 -0.23 1.30 4.26
CA GLY A 96 0.24 0.01 3.73
C GLY A 96 -0.08 -1.21 4.59
N ALA A 97 -0.52 -1.03 5.84
CA ALA A 97 -0.95 -2.16 6.65
C ALA A 97 -2.35 -2.65 6.22
N THR A 98 -2.49 -3.97 6.09
CA THR A 98 -3.76 -4.65 5.84
C THR A 98 -4.23 -5.38 7.08
N ALA A 99 -5.55 -5.38 7.30
CA ALA A 99 -6.13 -6.06 8.44
C ALA A 99 -6.24 -7.55 8.13
N SER A 100 -6.16 -8.35 9.19
CA SER A 100 -6.43 -9.79 9.16
C SER A 100 -7.46 -10.12 10.23
N LYS A 101 -8.09 -11.28 10.13
CA LYS A 101 -9.03 -11.75 11.15
C LYS A 101 -8.29 -12.04 12.45
N VAL A 102 -8.92 -11.72 13.58
CA VAL A 102 -8.45 -12.14 14.90
C VAL A 102 -8.60 -13.66 15.00
N ASN A 103 -7.60 -14.31 15.56
CA ASN A 103 -7.52 -15.75 15.66
C ASN A 103 -7.36 -16.16 17.13
N ALA A 104 -8.26 -16.99 17.64
CA ALA A 104 -8.26 -17.40 19.05
C ALA A 104 -6.96 -18.11 19.48
N TYR A 105 -6.31 -18.85 18.59
CA TYR A 105 -5.08 -19.56 18.88
C TYR A 105 -3.85 -18.62 18.93
N LEU A 106 -3.78 -17.65 18.03
CA LEU A 106 -2.63 -16.73 17.93
C LEU A 106 -2.75 -15.50 18.82
N ASP A 107 -3.96 -14.97 18.96
CA ASP A 107 -4.24 -13.70 19.66
C ASP A 107 -4.87 -13.94 21.04
N GLY A 108 -5.47 -15.11 21.27
CA GLY A 108 -6.18 -15.45 22.50
C GLY A 108 -7.70 -15.41 22.32
N GLU A 109 -8.38 -16.26 23.08
CA GLU A 109 -9.83 -16.47 22.99
C GLU A 109 -10.63 -15.22 23.34
N ASP A 110 -10.24 -14.51 24.41
CA ASP A 110 -10.88 -13.26 24.80
C ASP A 110 -10.85 -12.20 23.67
N LEU A 111 -9.72 -12.07 22.97
CA LEU A 111 -9.60 -11.12 21.86
C LEU A 111 -10.45 -11.55 20.66
N ALA A 112 -10.42 -12.84 20.30
CA ALA A 112 -11.20 -13.36 19.19
C ALA A 112 -12.72 -13.30 19.43
N ASN A 113 -13.16 -13.35 20.69
CA ASN A 113 -14.58 -13.24 21.05
C ASN A 113 -15.08 -11.78 21.05
N ASN A 114 -14.19 -10.79 21.10
CA ASN A 114 -14.56 -9.37 21.20
C ASN A 114 -14.23 -8.54 19.94
N PHE A 115 -13.30 -9.03 19.12
CA PHE A 115 -12.80 -8.31 17.94
C PHE A 115 -12.75 -9.19 16.71
N GLU A 116 -13.22 -8.64 15.59
CA GLU A 116 -13.22 -9.33 14.30
C GLU A 116 -11.90 -9.14 13.55
N TRP A 117 -11.30 -7.95 13.62
CA TRP A 117 -10.13 -7.56 12.84
C TRP A 117 -8.95 -7.15 13.72
N LYS A 118 -7.74 -7.46 13.25
CA LYS A 118 -6.47 -6.96 13.78
C LYS A 118 -5.60 -6.38 12.69
N ILE A 119 -4.78 -5.39 13.05
CA ILE A 119 -3.84 -4.77 12.12
C ILE A 119 -2.55 -4.36 12.83
N ASN A 120 -1.41 -4.60 12.18
CA ASN A 120 -0.11 -4.13 12.68
C ASN A 120 0.05 -2.64 12.37
N SER A 121 0.52 -1.88 13.36
CA SER A 121 0.73 -0.42 13.25
C SER A 121 1.93 0.04 14.07
N SER A 122 2.27 1.33 14.02
CA SER A 122 3.29 1.93 14.90
C SER A 122 2.96 1.83 16.40
N LYS A 123 1.68 1.64 16.78
CA LYS A 123 1.25 1.43 18.17
C LYS A 123 1.27 -0.05 18.59
N GLY A 124 1.65 -0.95 17.68
CA GLY A 124 1.52 -2.40 17.84
C GLY A 124 0.28 -2.94 17.14
N ILE A 125 -0.23 -4.08 17.61
CA ILE A 125 -1.44 -4.71 17.07
C ILE A 125 -2.66 -3.94 17.57
N ILE A 126 -3.46 -3.42 16.62
CA ILE A 126 -4.74 -2.77 16.90
C ILE A 126 -5.86 -3.75 16.57
N TYR A 127 -6.71 -4.05 17.55
CA TYR A 127 -7.93 -4.86 17.41
C TYR A 127 -9.15 -3.95 17.27
N PHE A 128 -10.06 -4.29 16.35
CA PHE A 128 -11.24 -3.46 16.06
C PHE A 128 -12.36 -4.25 15.37
N ASN A 129 -13.54 -3.64 15.30
CA ASN A 129 -14.71 -4.12 14.56
C ASN A 129 -15.05 -3.10 13.45
N TYR A 130 -15.44 -3.58 12.27
CA TYR A 130 -15.67 -2.76 11.07
C TYR A 130 -16.93 -3.18 10.33
#